data_AF-A0A9X8VJI0-F1
#
_entry.id   AF-A0A9X8VJI0-F1
#
_cell.length_a   1.000
_cell.length_b   1.000
_cell.length_c   1.000
_cell.angle_alpha   90.00
_cell.angle_beta   90.00
_cell.angle_gamma   90.00
#
_symmetry.space_group_name_H-M   'P 1'
#
loop_
_entity.id
_entity.type
_entity.pdbx_description
1 polymer ?
#
loop_
_entity_poly.entity_id
_entity_poly.type
_entity_poly.pdbx_seq_one_letter_code
_entity_poly.pdbx_strand_id
1 'polypeptide(L)'
;MSIEKLARANVRELTPYQSARRLGGKGDVWLNANEYPIAPEFQLTAQTFNRYPECQPAQVIERYAAYAGVKKEQVLVSRGADEGIELLIRAFCEPGKDAILFCPPTYGMYAVSAETFGVERRTVAAKEDWQLDLPAIADSLDNVKLIYVCSPNNPTGNLIDPDDLRSLLELAKGKAIVAVDEAYIEFCPQASVAGWLSDYPHLAILRTLSKAFALAGLRCGFTLANEDLIALLLKVIA
;
A
#
# COMPACT_ATOMS: atom_id res chain seq x y z
N MET A 1 -13.96 -2.12 -37.06
CA MET A 1 -13.15 -1.34 -36.09
C MET A 1 -13.14 -2.12 -34.78
N SER A 2 -11.97 -2.46 -34.20
CA SER A 2 -11.90 -3.25 -32.96
C SER A 2 -11.83 -2.30 -31.76
N ILE A 3 -12.63 -2.54 -30.72
CA ILE A 3 -12.57 -1.80 -29.45
C ILE A 3 -11.17 -1.88 -28.83
N GLU A 4 -10.48 -3.00 -29.01
CA GLU A 4 -9.12 -3.18 -28.54
C GLU A 4 -8.16 -2.12 -29.12
N LYS A 5 -8.38 -1.66 -30.37
CA LYS A 5 -7.55 -0.61 -30.97
C LYS A 5 -7.75 0.77 -30.32
N LEU A 6 -8.80 0.96 -29.53
CA LEU A 6 -9.03 2.18 -28.74
C LEU A 6 -8.34 2.14 -27.37
N ALA A 7 -7.93 0.95 -26.90
CA ALA A 7 -7.26 0.80 -25.62
C ALA A 7 -5.81 1.27 -25.69
N ARG A 8 -5.30 1.79 -24.56
CA ARG A 8 -3.88 2.14 -24.40
C ARG A 8 -3.01 0.90 -24.65
N ALA A 9 -1.81 1.08 -25.19
CA ALA A 9 -0.90 -0.01 -25.49
C ALA A 9 -0.58 -0.86 -24.24
N ASN A 10 -0.19 -0.21 -23.13
CA ASN A 10 0.10 -0.90 -21.86
C ASN A 10 -1.10 -1.72 -21.34
N VAL A 11 -2.33 -1.24 -21.52
CA VAL A 11 -3.54 -1.96 -21.06
C VAL A 11 -3.82 -3.23 -21.86
N ARG A 12 -3.45 -3.26 -23.14
CA ARG A 12 -3.57 -4.47 -23.97
C ARG A 12 -2.55 -5.54 -23.59
N GLU A 13 -1.37 -5.12 -23.16
CA GLU A 13 -0.25 -6.00 -22.85
C GLU A 13 -0.25 -6.47 -21.39
N LEU A 14 -0.84 -5.68 -20.47
CA LEU A 14 -0.83 -6.01 -19.04
C LEU A 14 -1.55 -7.32 -18.77
N THR A 15 -0.96 -8.12 -17.89
CA THR A 15 -1.64 -9.29 -17.32
C THR A 15 -2.32 -8.87 -16.00
N PRO A 16 -3.64 -9.05 -15.86
CA PRO A 16 -4.34 -8.63 -14.65
C PRO A 16 -3.85 -9.41 -13.43
N TYR A 17 -3.87 -8.76 -12.26
CA TYR A 17 -3.48 -9.38 -11.01
C TYR A 17 -4.21 -10.71 -10.78
N GLN A 18 -3.44 -11.76 -10.51
CA GLN A 18 -3.94 -13.10 -10.25
C GLN A 18 -4.19 -13.29 -8.75
N SER A 19 -5.30 -12.71 -8.26
CA SER A 19 -5.75 -12.94 -6.88
C SER A 19 -6.09 -14.41 -6.63
N ALA A 20 -6.02 -14.85 -5.38
CA ALA A 20 -6.31 -16.23 -4.98
C ALA A 20 -7.68 -16.75 -5.47
N ARG A 21 -8.71 -15.87 -5.50
CA ARG A 21 -10.05 -16.22 -6.01
C ARG A 21 -10.14 -16.27 -7.54
N ARG A 22 -9.29 -15.54 -8.26
CA ARG A 22 -9.23 -15.58 -9.75
C ARG A 22 -8.58 -16.86 -10.26
N LEU A 23 -7.62 -17.41 -9.50
CA LEU A 23 -6.99 -18.69 -9.78
C LEU A 23 -7.94 -19.88 -9.52
N GLY A 24 -9.12 -19.64 -8.95
CA GLY A 24 -10.13 -20.65 -8.67
C GLY A 24 -9.88 -21.40 -7.36
N GLY A 25 -10.60 -22.51 -7.18
CA GLY A 25 -10.52 -23.37 -6.01
C GLY A 25 -11.86 -24.06 -5.76
N LYS A 26 -11.84 -25.39 -5.62
CA LYS A 26 -12.96 -26.17 -5.08
C LYS A 26 -12.45 -26.74 -3.77
N GLY A 27 -12.86 -26.13 -2.67
CA GLY A 27 -12.41 -26.52 -1.34
C GLY A 27 -13.37 -26.00 -0.27
N ASP A 28 -13.37 -26.69 0.86
CA ASP A 28 -14.02 -26.32 2.11
C ASP A 28 -13.04 -25.64 3.09
N VAL A 29 -11.72 -25.81 2.88
CA VAL A 29 -10.65 -25.17 3.63
C VAL A 29 -9.91 -24.14 2.77
N TRP A 30 -9.91 -22.87 3.20
CA TRP A 30 -9.33 -21.74 2.46
C TRP A 30 -8.19 -21.08 3.24
N LEU A 31 -6.95 -21.39 2.86
CA LEU A 31 -5.71 -20.87 3.47
C LEU A 31 -4.81 -20.18 2.43
N ASN A 32 -5.39 -19.42 1.50
CA ASN A 32 -4.71 -18.91 0.31
C ASN A 32 -4.75 -17.38 0.13
N ALA A 33 -5.48 -16.65 0.97
CA ALA A 33 -5.67 -15.20 0.84
C ALA A 33 -5.30 -14.40 2.11
N ASN A 34 -4.73 -15.08 3.11
CA ASN A 34 -4.39 -14.52 4.42
C ASN A 34 -5.61 -13.84 5.09
N GLU A 35 -6.79 -14.41 4.91
CA GLU A 35 -8.02 -13.99 5.57
C GLU A 35 -8.04 -14.57 6.99
N TYR A 36 -8.62 -13.84 7.95
CA TYR A 36 -8.92 -14.41 9.25
C TYR A 36 -9.98 -15.52 9.10
N PRO A 37 -9.82 -16.68 9.77
CA PRO A 37 -10.60 -17.88 9.45
C PRO A 37 -12.07 -17.86 9.91
N ILE A 38 -12.46 -16.95 10.82
CA ILE A 38 -13.81 -16.92 11.41
C ILE A 38 -14.48 -15.58 11.12
N ALA A 39 -15.69 -15.58 10.55
CA ALA A 39 -16.40 -14.35 10.23
C ALA A 39 -16.84 -13.62 11.52
N PRO A 40 -16.50 -12.33 11.69
CA PRO A 40 -17.07 -11.52 12.76
C PRO A 40 -18.46 -11.00 12.36
N GLU A 41 -19.32 -10.76 13.36
CA GLU A 41 -20.64 -10.18 13.13
C GLU A 41 -20.64 -8.66 13.32
N PHE A 42 -21.17 -7.94 12.33
CA PHE A 42 -21.41 -6.50 12.39
C PHE A 42 -22.79 -6.18 11.84
N GLN A 43 -23.48 -5.20 12.44
CA GLN A 43 -24.79 -4.74 12.00
C GLN A 43 -24.72 -3.25 11.62
N LEU A 44 -25.52 -2.87 10.63
CA LEU A 44 -25.65 -1.48 10.23
C LEU A 44 -26.38 -0.68 11.31
N THR A 45 -25.81 0.46 11.69
CA THR A 45 -26.41 1.38 12.68
C THR A 45 -27.02 2.63 12.06
N ALA A 46 -26.68 2.94 10.79
CA ALA A 46 -27.18 4.08 10.05
C ALA A 46 -27.96 3.64 8.80
N GLN A 47 -29.14 4.23 8.59
CA GLN A 47 -30.04 3.96 7.46
C GLN A 47 -30.18 5.19 6.55
N THR A 48 -29.04 5.75 6.12
CA THR A 48 -28.95 7.01 5.37
C THR A 48 -28.48 6.82 3.94
N PHE A 49 -28.72 5.64 3.35
CA PHE A 49 -28.22 5.23 2.04
C PHE A 49 -28.68 6.11 0.87
N ASN A 50 -29.69 6.96 1.06
CA ASN A 50 -30.15 7.93 0.08
C ASN A 50 -29.29 9.21 0.00
N ARG A 51 -28.25 9.34 0.85
CA ARG A 51 -27.33 10.48 0.88
C ARG A 51 -25.90 10.01 0.60
N TYR A 52 -25.13 10.89 -0.05
CA TYR A 52 -23.68 10.69 -0.15
C TYR A 52 -23.05 10.70 1.25
N PRO A 53 -22.05 9.84 1.51
CA PRO A 53 -21.28 9.90 2.75
C PRO A 53 -20.29 11.07 2.70
N GLU A 54 -19.64 11.32 3.84
CA GLU A 54 -18.41 12.11 3.89
C GLU A 54 -17.31 11.45 3.02
N CYS A 55 -16.50 12.24 2.32
CA CYS A 55 -15.36 11.73 1.55
C CYS A 55 -14.35 10.99 2.45
N GLN A 56 -14.16 11.49 3.67
CA GLN A 56 -13.34 10.87 4.72
C GLN A 56 -14.19 10.86 6.00
N PRO A 57 -14.92 9.78 6.30
CA PRO A 57 -15.82 9.73 7.46
C PRO A 57 -15.09 10.02 8.77
N ALA A 58 -15.42 11.15 9.42
CA ALA A 58 -14.67 11.67 10.56
C ALA A 58 -14.50 10.64 11.69
N GLN A 59 -15.57 9.89 12.01
CA GLN A 59 -15.52 8.87 13.06
C GLN A 59 -14.56 7.72 12.74
N VAL A 60 -14.40 7.34 11.47
CA VAL A 60 -13.48 6.27 11.05
C VAL A 60 -12.04 6.78 11.19
N ILE A 61 -11.79 7.99 10.72
CA ILE A 61 -10.47 8.64 10.81
C ILE A 61 -10.05 8.82 12.26
N GLU A 62 -10.89 9.40 13.11
CA GLU A 62 -10.57 9.66 14.53
C GLU A 62 -10.30 8.37 15.29
N ARG A 63 -11.11 7.32 15.08
CA ARG A 63 -10.92 6.03 15.75
C ARG A 63 -9.66 5.31 15.27
N TYR A 64 -9.37 5.37 13.97
CA TYR A 64 -8.17 4.73 13.44
C TYR A 64 -6.89 5.47 13.86
N ALA A 65 -6.92 6.81 13.87
CA ALA A 65 -5.83 7.63 14.39
C ALA A 65 -5.52 7.31 15.86
N ALA A 66 -6.57 7.22 16.70
CA ALA A 66 -6.43 6.85 18.11
C ALA A 66 -5.86 5.43 18.27
N TYR A 67 -6.32 4.46 17.48
CA TYR A 67 -5.79 3.10 17.47
C TYR A 67 -4.30 3.06 17.05
N ALA A 68 -3.94 3.79 16.00
CA ALA A 68 -2.59 3.79 15.44
C ALA A 68 -1.61 4.70 16.21
N GLY A 69 -2.09 5.50 17.16
CA GLY A 69 -1.26 6.42 17.95
C GLY A 69 -0.75 7.63 17.15
N VAL A 70 -1.49 8.07 16.13
CA VAL A 70 -1.13 9.20 15.25
C VAL A 70 -2.19 10.31 15.32
N LYS A 71 -1.90 11.47 14.74
CA LYS A 71 -2.89 12.56 14.62
C LYS A 71 -3.90 12.26 13.53
N LYS A 72 -5.11 12.80 13.62
CA LYS A 72 -6.17 12.55 12.62
C LYS A 72 -5.81 13.11 11.24
N GLU A 73 -5.07 14.22 11.19
CA GLU A 73 -4.57 14.83 9.96
C GLU A 73 -3.49 13.99 9.26
N GLN A 74 -2.97 12.96 9.96
CA GLN A 74 -2.00 12.01 9.44
C GLN A 74 -2.67 10.73 8.89
N VAL A 75 -3.99 10.67 8.81
CA VAL A 75 -4.74 9.49 8.39
C VAL A 75 -5.61 9.80 7.18
N LEU A 76 -5.53 8.93 6.17
CA LEU A 76 -6.47 8.84 5.06
C LEU A 76 -7.09 7.46 5.05
N VAL A 77 -8.41 7.37 4.86
CA VAL A 77 -9.13 6.10 4.64
C VAL A 77 -9.41 5.90 3.16
N SER A 78 -9.20 4.68 2.68
CA SER A 78 -9.33 4.28 1.28
C SER A 78 -9.96 2.89 1.16
N ARG A 79 -10.26 2.48 -0.07
CA ARG A 79 -10.81 1.17 -0.43
C ARG A 79 -9.76 0.06 -0.31
N GLY A 80 -9.38 -0.25 0.92
CA GLY A 80 -8.26 -1.15 1.22
C GLY A 80 -6.90 -0.48 1.01
N ALA A 81 -5.84 -1.18 1.38
CA ALA A 81 -4.47 -0.73 1.14
C ALA A 81 -4.14 -0.65 -0.36
N ASP A 82 -4.83 -1.44 -1.20
CA ASP A 82 -4.69 -1.40 -2.66
C ASP A 82 -4.92 0.00 -3.23
N GLU A 83 -5.96 0.70 -2.75
CA GLU A 83 -6.20 2.07 -3.21
C GLU A 83 -5.16 3.06 -2.64
N GLY A 84 -4.63 2.82 -1.44
CA GLY A 84 -3.50 3.58 -0.90
C GLY A 84 -2.24 3.47 -1.78
N ILE A 85 -1.96 2.26 -2.31
CA ILE A 85 -0.91 2.03 -3.31
C ILE A 85 -1.17 2.90 -4.54
N GLU A 86 -2.38 2.83 -5.11
CA GLU A 86 -2.73 3.58 -6.32
C GLU A 86 -2.67 5.11 -6.11
N LEU A 87 -3.14 5.62 -4.97
CA LEU A 87 -3.12 7.04 -4.65
C LEU A 87 -1.69 7.59 -4.58
N LEU A 88 -0.75 6.84 -4.00
CA LEU A 88 0.66 7.25 -3.94
C LEU A 88 1.27 7.34 -5.35
N ILE A 89 1.02 6.35 -6.21
CA ILE A 89 1.49 6.40 -7.61
C ILE A 89 0.88 7.60 -8.32
N ARG A 90 -0.45 7.76 -8.20
CA ARG A 90 -1.20 8.83 -8.87
C ARG A 90 -0.79 10.23 -8.43
N ALA A 91 -0.36 10.41 -7.18
CA ALA A 91 0.04 11.71 -6.65
C ALA A 91 1.49 12.08 -6.97
N PHE A 92 2.40 11.10 -7.01
CA PHE A 92 3.84 11.36 -7.01
C PHE A 92 4.59 10.93 -8.28
N CYS A 93 4.00 10.09 -9.12
CA CYS A 93 4.66 9.58 -10.33
C CYS A 93 4.01 10.15 -11.59
N GLU A 94 4.78 10.89 -12.39
CA GLU A 94 4.40 11.29 -13.75
C GLU A 94 4.54 10.09 -14.72
N PRO A 95 3.44 9.64 -15.37
CA PRO A 95 3.49 8.52 -16.31
C PRO A 95 4.49 8.73 -17.45
N GLY A 96 5.25 7.70 -17.79
CA GLY A 96 6.28 7.76 -18.83
C GLY A 96 7.54 8.57 -18.48
N LYS A 97 7.65 9.11 -17.27
CA LYS A 97 8.82 9.86 -16.78
C LYS A 97 9.38 9.31 -15.48
N ASP A 98 8.53 9.17 -14.47
CA ASP A 98 8.94 8.74 -13.14
C ASP A 98 8.79 7.22 -12.98
N ALA A 99 9.45 6.67 -11.96
CA ALA A 99 9.44 5.24 -11.63
C ALA A 99 8.98 5.00 -10.19
N ILE A 100 8.42 3.80 -9.95
CA ILE A 100 8.38 3.19 -8.63
C ILE A 100 9.56 2.22 -8.45
N LEU A 101 9.96 1.96 -7.22
CA LEU A 101 10.91 0.90 -6.86
C LEU A 101 10.29 -0.04 -5.82
N PHE A 102 10.50 -1.35 -5.97
CA PHE A 102 10.16 -2.37 -4.97
C PHE A 102 11.13 -3.54 -5.03
N CYS A 103 11.13 -4.39 -4.00
CA CYS A 103 12.11 -5.47 -3.87
C CYS A 103 11.47 -6.88 -3.95
N PRO A 104 11.53 -7.57 -5.10
CA PRO A 104 11.04 -8.94 -5.21
C PRO A 104 11.87 -9.94 -4.39
N PRO A 105 11.26 -11.05 -3.90
CA PRO A 105 9.83 -11.37 -3.98
C PRO A 105 9.01 -10.57 -2.94
N THR A 106 7.98 -9.86 -3.40
CA THR A 106 7.09 -9.07 -2.54
C THR A 106 5.68 -8.98 -3.15
N TYR A 107 4.80 -8.17 -2.56
CA TYR A 107 3.41 -8.04 -2.97
C TYR A 107 3.26 -7.52 -4.40
N GLY A 108 2.48 -8.24 -5.22
CA GLY A 108 2.40 -7.97 -6.66
C GLY A 108 1.64 -6.71 -7.06
N MET A 109 0.83 -6.12 -6.17
CA MET A 109 0.00 -4.96 -6.54
C MET A 109 0.82 -3.70 -6.82
N TYR A 110 2.03 -3.55 -6.25
CA TYR A 110 2.91 -2.43 -6.59
C TYR A 110 3.21 -2.41 -8.10
N ALA A 111 3.59 -3.56 -8.65
CA ALA A 111 3.85 -3.73 -10.06
C ALA A 111 2.59 -3.52 -10.91
N VAL A 112 1.49 -4.18 -10.55
CA VAL A 112 0.24 -4.13 -11.34
C VAL A 112 -0.32 -2.70 -11.40
N SER A 113 -0.34 -1.99 -10.28
CA SER A 113 -0.83 -0.61 -10.24
C SER A 113 0.07 0.31 -11.08
N ALA A 114 1.40 0.24 -10.93
CA ALA A 114 2.32 1.06 -11.74
C ALA A 114 2.18 0.79 -13.24
N GLU A 115 2.10 -0.48 -13.65
CA GLU A 115 1.92 -0.87 -15.05
C GLU A 115 0.59 -0.35 -15.63
N THR A 116 -0.48 -0.39 -14.82
CA THR A 116 -1.80 0.15 -15.19
C THR A 116 -1.76 1.66 -15.38
N PHE A 117 -1.06 2.38 -14.50
CA PHE A 117 -0.86 3.83 -14.63
C PHE A 117 0.10 4.19 -15.78
N GLY A 118 0.97 3.28 -16.22
CA GLY A 118 2.01 3.57 -17.21
C GLY A 118 3.25 4.23 -16.58
N VAL A 119 3.54 3.84 -15.34
CA VAL A 119 4.71 4.26 -14.55
C VAL A 119 5.75 3.14 -14.61
N GLU A 120 7.03 3.50 -14.72
CA GLU A 120 8.11 2.51 -14.78
C GLU A 120 8.18 1.69 -13.49
N ARG A 121 8.41 0.38 -13.62
CA ARG A 121 8.59 -0.55 -12.50
C ARG A 121 10.07 -0.87 -12.36
N ARG A 122 10.73 -0.25 -11.39
CA ARG A 122 12.10 -0.62 -11.05
C ARG A 122 12.11 -1.67 -9.96
N THR A 123 13.00 -2.65 -10.11
CA THR A 123 13.14 -3.74 -9.15
C THR A 123 14.59 -3.90 -8.74
N VAL A 124 14.81 -4.02 -7.44
CA VAL A 124 16.07 -4.47 -6.87
C VAL A 124 15.76 -5.73 -6.07
N ALA A 125 16.30 -6.88 -6.46
CA ALA A 125 16.03 -8.13 -5.74
C ALA A 125 16.44 -7.99 -4.27
N ALA A 126 15.62 -8.54 -3.37
CA ALA A 126 16.04 -8.67 -1.98
C ALA A 126 17.27 -9.59 -1.88
N LYS A 127 18.06 -9.43 -0.81
CA LYS A 127 19.15 -10.34 -0.47
C LYS A 127 18.61 -11.77 -0.23
N GLU A 128 19.50 -12.75 -0.13
CA GLU A 128 19.11 -14.16 0.09
C GLU A 128 18.30 -14.37 1.38
N ASP A 129 18.51 -13.52 2.39
CA ASP A 129 17.77 -13.47 3.66
C ASP A 129 16.50 -12.58 3.61
N TRP A 130 16.11 -12.16 2.41
CA TRP A 130 14.99 -11.27 2.12
C TRP A 130 15.07 -9.87 2.77
N GLN A 131 16.27 -9.44 3.15
CA GLN A 131 16.54 -8.06 3.56
C GLN A 131 16.84 -7.17 2.35
N LEU A 132 16.89 -5.85 2.59
CA LEU A 132 17.16 -4.86 1.54
C LEU A 132 18.61 -4.92 1.05
N ASP A 133 18.81 -4.82 -0.26
CA ASP A 133 20.12 -4.53 -0.86
C ASP A 133 20.27 -3.01 -1.01
N LEU A 134 20.69 -2.35 0.07
CA LEU A 134 20.78 -0.88 0.12
C LEU A 134 21.75 -0.30 -0.93
N PRO A 135 22.95 -0.86 -1.18
CA PRO A 135 23.81 -0.42 -2.27
C PRO A 135 23.10 -0.47 -3.63
N ALA A 136 22.48 -1.60 -3.98
CA ALA A 136 21.79 -1.72 -5.26
C ALA A 136 20.56 -0.80 -5.38
N ILE A 137 19.86 -0.55 -4.26
CA ILE A 137 18.78 0.44 -4.20
C ILE A 137 19.34 1.83 -4.49
N ALA A 138 20.43 2.23 -3.83
CA ALA A 138 21.03 3.55 -4.00
C ALA A 138 21.41 3.83 -5.46
N ASP A 139 21.98 2.84 -6.14
CA ASP A 139 22.35 2.92 -7.56
C ASP A 139 21.14 2.96 -8.51
N SER A 140 19.95 2.62 -8.00
CA SER A 140 18.71 2.50 -8.76
C SER A 140 17.72 3.64 -8.52
N LEU A 141 18.09 4.73 -7.84
CA LEU A 141 17.15 5.80 -7.45
C LEU A 141 16.85 6.85 -8.52
N ASP A 142 17.49 6.82 -9.69
CA ASP A 142 17.31 7.86 -10.72
C ASP A 142 15.85 7.96 -11.21
N ASN A 143 15.21 9.13 -11.10
CA ASN A 143 13.78 9.33 -11.41
C ASN A 143 12.79 8.45 -10.60
N VAL A 144 13.24 7.75 -9.55
CA VAL A 144 12.32 7.07 -8.62
C VAL A 144 11.61 8.13 -7.78
N LYS A 145 10.28 8.07 -7.74
CA LYS A 145 9.45 8.95 -6.90
C LYS A 145 8.81 8.23 -5.72
N LEU A 146 8.76 6.91 -5.77
CA LEU A 146 8.08 6.11 -4.77
C LEU A 146 8.77 4.75 -4.60
N ILE A 147 9.09 4.40 -3.37
CA ILE A 147 9.71 3.13 -2.99
C ILE A 147 8.72 2.38 -2.11
N TYR A 148 8.30 1.19 -2.51
CA TYR A 148 7.48 0.30 -1.69
C TYR A 148 8.34 -0.73 -0.98
N VAL A 149 8.10 -0.88 0.33
CA VAL A 149 8.72 -1.90 1.18
C VAL A 149 7.62 -2.56 2.02
N CYS A 150 7.42 -3.86 1.87
CA CYS A 150 6.46 -4.61 2.69
C CYS A 150 7.16 -5.18 3.93
N SER A 151 6.69 -4.82 5.13
CA SER A 151 7.29 -5.26 6.39
C SER A 151 6.21 -5.38 7.48
N PRO A 152 5.85 -6.60 7.93
CA PRO A 152 6.35 -7.90 7.46
C PRO A 152 6.06 -8.17 5.98
N ASN A 153 7.02 -8.75 5.26
CA ASN A 153 6.90 -8.96 3.82
C ASN A 153 5.91 -10.08 3.48
N ASN A 154 5.16 -9.90 2.39
CA ASN A 154 4.37 -10.95 1.76
C ASN A 154 5.03 -11.29 0.40
N PRO A 155 5.48 -12.54 0.17
CA PRO A 155 5.04 -13.76 0.85
C PRO A 155 6.00 -14.35 1.90
N THR A 156 7.18 -13.77 2.10
CA THR A 156 8.26 -14.40 2.88
C THR A 156 8.07 -14.35 4.39
N GLY A 157 7.29 -13.39 4.91
CA GLY A 157 6.92 -13.27 6.32
C GLY A 157 7.94 -12.57 7.22
N ASN A 158 9.14 -12.25 6.72
CA ASN A 158 10.17 -11.56 7.51
C ASN A 158 9.86 -10.07 7.70
N LEU A 159 10.34 -9.52 8.82
CA LEU A 159 10.49 -8.08 8.98
C LEU A 159 11.75 -7.60 8.26
N ILE A 160 11.71 -6.38 7.75
CA ILE A 160 12.91 -5.65 7.35
C ILE A 160 13.60 -5.09 8.60
N ASP A 161 14.94 -5.18 8.63
CA ASP A 161 15.74 -4.61 9.71
C ASP A 161 15.45 -3.09 9.84
N PRO A 162 15.10 -2.60 11.04
CA PRO A 162 14.81 -1.19 11.24
C PRO A 162 15.97 -0.26 10.88
N ASP A 163 17.23 -0.69 11.05
CA ASP A 163 18.40 0.11 10.69
C ASP A 163 18.57 0.19 9.17
N ASP A 164 18.26 -0.90 8.45
CA ASP A 164 18.23 -0.89 6.98
C ASP A 164 17.09 0.02 6.48
N LEU A 165 15.93 0.00 7.14
CA LEU A 165 14.80 0.86 6.78
C LEU A 165 15.09 2.35 7.04
N ARG A 166 15.79 2.68 8.15
CA ARG A 166 16.29 4.04 8.39
C ARG A 166 17.29 4.47 7.32
N SER A 167 18.20 3.58 6.94
CA SER A 167 19.18 3.84 5.88
C SER A 167 18.49 4.10 4.54
N LEU A 168 17.45 3.35 4.20
CA LEU A 168 16.61 3.59 3.02
C LEU A 168 15.94 4.97 3.08
N LEU A 169 15.36 5.34 4.22
CA LEU A 169 14.73 6.64 4.42
C LEU A 169 15.72 7.79 4.21
N GLU A 170 16.97 7.66 4.67
CA GLU A 170 18.01 8.64 4.40
C GLU A 170 18.41 8.70 2.92
N LEU A 171 18.54 7.56 2.24
CA LEU A 171 18.84 7.51 0.80
C LEU A 171 17.76 8.20 -0.05
N ALA A 172 16.49 8.05 0.34
CA ALA A 172 15.32 8.58 -0.36
C ALA A 172 15.01 10.05 -0.05
N LYS A 173 15.66 10.63 0.97
CA LYS A 173 15.38 11.98 1.47
C LYS A 173 15.46 13.03 0.36
N GLY A 174 14.35 13.75 0.17
CA GLY A 174 14.21 14.79 -0.86
C GLY A 174 14.12 14.27 -2.31
N LYS A 175 14.06 12.96 -2.51
CA LYS A 175 14.03 12.31 -3.84
C LYS A 175 12.73 11.55 -4.09
N ALA A 176 12.34 10.70 -3.13
CA ALA A 176 11.22 9.77 -3.24
C ALA A 176 10.45 9.63 -1.93
N ILE A 177 9.18 9.25 -2.04
CA ILE A 177 8.39 8.76 -0.91
C ILE A 177 8.79 7.31 -0.61
N VAL A 178 8.93 6.96 0.67
CA VAL A 178 9.08 5.57 1.11
C VAL A 178 7.74 5.13 1.70
N ALA A 179 7.07 4.20 1.02
CA ALA A 179 5.81 3.63 1.43
C ALA A 179 6.05 2.26 2.09
N VAL A 180 5.92 2.19 3.41
CA VAL A 180 6.04 0.94 4.17
C VAL A 180 4.67 0.29 4.26
N ASP A 181 4.53 -0.87 3.62
CA ASP A 181 3.31 -1.66 3.65
C ASP A 181 3.27 -2.53 4.91
N GLU A 182 2.44 -2.09 5.85
CA GLU A 182 2.22 -2.67 7.17
C GLU A 182 0.89 -3.46 7.22
N ALA A 183 0.45 -4.07 6.10
CA ALA A 183 -0.80 -4.84 6.06
C ALA A 183 -0.89 -5.99 7.08
N TYR A 184 0.26 -6.45 7.61
CA TYR A 184 0.38 -7.52 8.60
C TYR A 184 0.98 -7.06 9.93
N ILE A 185 1.10 -5.75 10.17
CA ILE A 185 1.84 -5.26 11.34
C ILE A 185 1.14 -5.57 12.66
N GLU A 186 -0.18 -5.79 12.65
CA GLU A 186 -0.94 -6.22 13.83
C GLU A 186 -0.44 -7.53 14.45
N PHE A 187 0.28 -8.36 13.69
CA PHE A 187 0.88 -9.61 14.19
C PHE A 187 2.24 -9.40 14.85
N CYS A 188 2.83 -8.21 14.74
CA CYS A 188 4.08 -7.79 15.38
C CYS A 188 4.09 -6.27 15.62
N PRO A 189 3.13 -5.73 16.39
CA PRO A 189 2.84 -4.29 16.43
C PRO A 189 4.02 -3.44 16.93
N GLN A 190 4.91 -4.02 17.74
CA GLN A 190 6.13 -3.36 18.21
C GLN A 190 7.11 -3.00 17.10
N ALA A 191 6.99 -3.60 15.91
CA ALA A 191 7.84 -3.34 14.76
C ALA A 191 7.33 -2.19 13.87
N SER A 192 6.17 -1.59 14.20
CA SER A 192 5.59 -0.54 13.36
C SER A 192 6.46 0.72 13.32
N VAL A 193 6.51 1.35 12.15
CA VAL A 193 7.20 2.63 11.91
C VAL A 193 6.27 3.85 12.03
N ALA A 194 5.02 3.68 12.50
CA ALA A 194 4.09 4.79 12.70
C ALA A 194 4.67 5.92 13.59
N GLY A 195 5.46 5.55 14.60
CA GLY A 195 6.15 6.51 15.46
C GLY A 195 7.25 7.32 14.77
N TRP A 196 7.67 6.94 13.56
CA TRP A 196 8.75 7.60 12.82
C TRP A 196 8.26 8.74 11.92
N LEU A 197 6.94 8.94 11.82
CA LEU A 197 6.36 9.98 10.97
C LEU A 197 6.90 11.38 11.32
N SER A 198 7.20 11.67 12.58
CA SER A 198 7.78 12.96 12.99
C SER A 198 9.17 13.21 12.42
N ASP A 199 9.92 12.15 12.12
CA ASP A 199 11.32 12.22 11.74
C ASP A 199 11.51 12.20 10.22
N TYR A 200 10.55 11.63 9.49
CA TYR A 200 10.63 11.40 8.05
C TYR A 200 9.39 11.95 7.31
N PRO A 201 9.45 13.20 6.80
CA PRO A 201 8.35 13.82 6.05
C PRO A 201 7.89 13.04 4.82
N HIS A 202 8.78 12.26 4.21
CA HIS A 202 8.56 11.44 3.02
C HIS A 202 8.22 9.97 3.33
N LEU A 203 7.91 9.64 4.58
CA LEU A 203 7.38 8.32 4.97
C LEU A 203 5.86 8.28 4.81
N ALA A 204 5.37 7.24 4.13
CA ALA A 204 3.98 6.83 4.12
C ALA A 204 3.88 5.38 4.61
N ILE A 205 2.76 5.04 5.25
CA ILE A 205 2.53 3.70 5.82
C ILE A 205 1.17 3.22 5.35
N LEU A 206 1.11 2.01 4.78
CA LEU A 206 -0.15 1.40 4.35
C LEU A 206 -0.66 0.44 5.42
N ARG A 207 -1.96 0.52 5.73
CA ARG A 207 -2.64 -0.34 6.69
C ARG A 207 -3.95 -0.87 6.12
N THR A 208 -4.47 -1.94 6.72
CA THR A 208 -5.74 -2.51 6.28
C THR A 208 -6.55 -3.14 7.41
N LEU A 209 -7.88 -3.12 7.28
CA LEU A 209 -8.77 -3.95 8.10
C LEU A 209 -8.93 -5.39 7.55
N SER A 210 -8.25 -5.73 6.45
CA SER A 210 -8.49 -7.01 5.76
C SER A 210 -7.93 -8.22 6.50
N LYS A 211 -6.88 -8.04 7.30
CA LYS A 211 -6.08 -9.13 7.85
C LYS A 211 -6.45 -9.41 9.30
N ALA A 212 -5.68 -8.90 10.26
CA ALA A 212 -5.92 -9.11 11.70
C ALA A 212 -7.31 -8.68 12.17
N PHE A 213 -7.88 -7.64 11.56
CA PHE A 213 -9.23 -7.15 11.87
C PHE A 213 -10.37 -8.01 11.32
N ALA A 214 -10.09 -9.03 10.49
CA ALA A 214 -11.10 -9.93 9.92
C ALA A 214 -12.19 -9.27 9.05
N LEU A 215 -11.88 -8.10 8.45
CA LEU A 215 -12.85 -7.28 7.70
C LEU A 215 -12.47 -7.11 6.23
N ALA A 216 -11.88 -8.14 5.60
CA ALA A 216 -11.51 -8.11 4.18
C ALA A 216 -12.69 -7.77 3.26
N GLY A 217 -13.90 -8.19 3.63
CA GLY A 217 -15.14 -7.90 2.90
C GLY A 217 -15.56 -6.43 2.91
N LEU A 218 -15.11 -5.62 3.88
CA LEU A 218 -15.43 -4.19 3.92
C LEU A 218 -14.64 -3.37 2.91
N ARG A 219 -13.51 -3.90 2.41
CA ARG A 219 -12.58 -3.18 1.53
C ARG A 219 -12.18 -1.83 2.14
N CYS A 220 -11.70 -1.85 3.39
CA CYS A 220 -11.28 -0.65 4.12
C CYS A 220 -9.80 -0.73 4.48
N GLY A 221 -9.07 0.34 4.19
CA GLY A 221 -7.66 0.48 4.51
C GLY A 221 -7.31 1.94 4.75
N PHE A 222 -6.05 2.17 5.13
CA PHE A 222 -5.59 3.49 5.53
C PHE A 222 -4.19 3.76 5.00
N THR A 223 -3.92 5.02 4.73
CA THR A 223 -2.57 5.54 4.56
C THR A 223 -2.26 6.46 5.73
N LEU A 224 -1.17 6.20 6.44
CA LEU A 224 -0.65 7.06 7.50
C LEU A 224 0.57 7.82 6.96
N ALA A 225 0.57 9.14 7.07
CA ALA A 225 1.68 9.97 6.61
C ALA A 225 1.64 11.35 7.28
N ASN A 226 2.65 12.20 7.05
CA ASN A 226 2.56 13.60 7.47
C ASN A 226 1.43 14.34 6.74
N GLU A 227 0.89 15.38 7.39
CA GLU A 227 -0.27 16.15 6.92
C GLU A 227 -0.11 16.64 5.48
N ASP A 228 1.06 17.17 5.11
CA ASP A 228 1.34 17.64 3.75
C ASP A 228 1.22 16.52 2.70
N LEU A 229 1.64 15.30 3.04
CA LEU A 229 1.53 14.13 2.17
C LEU A 229 0.07 13.71 2.05
N ILE A 230 -0.65 13.60 3.17
CA ILE A 230 -2.09 13.27 3.20
C ILE A 230 -2.89 14.28 2.37
N ALA A 231 -2.60 15.57 2.49
CA ALA A 231 -3.24 16.63 1.73
C ALA A 231 -3.05 16.47 0.22
N LEU A 232 -1.89 16.00 -0.25
CA LEU A 232 -1.65 15.69 -1.66
C LEU A 232 -2.47 14.48 -2.12
N LEU A 233 -2.55 13.41 -1.32
CA LEU A 233 -3.35 12.22 -1.65
C LEU A 233 -4.84 12.55 -1.74
N LEU A 234 -5.35 13.41 -0.84
CA LEU A 234 -6.74 13.87 -0.85
C LEU A 234 -7.13 14.63 -2.14
N LYS A 235 -6.16 15.15 -2.91
CA LYS A 235 -6.45 15.80 -4.21
C LYS A 235 -6.73 14.80 -5.33
N VAL A 236 -6.36 13.53 -5.15
CA VAL A 236 -6.43 12.50 -6.18
C VAL A 236 -7.28 11.29 -5.79
N ILE A 237 -7.82 11.27 -4.58
CA ILE A 237 -8.87 10.32 -4.17
C ILE A 237 -10.22 10.71 -4.80
N ALA A 238 -10.99 9.70 -5.23
CA ALA A 238 -12.25 9.87 -5.93
C ALA A 238 -13.29 8.85 -5.45
#